data_AF-A0AA88WTN4-F1
#
_entry.id   AF-A0AA88WTN4-F1
#
_cell.length_a   1.000
_cell.length_b   1.000
_cell.length_c   1.000
_cell.angle_alpha   90.00
_cell.angle_beta   90.00
_cell.angle_gamma   90.00
#
_symmetry.space_group_name_H-M   'P 1'
#
loop_
_entity.id
_entity.type
_entity.pdbx_description
1 polymer ?
#
loop_
_entity_poly.entity_id
_entity_poly.type
_entity_poly.pdbx_seq_one_letter_code
_entity_poly.pdbx_strand_id
1 'polypeptide(L)'
;MKVYARTSIGNDPNIEKRSPIDRHGKTNPTWNYSMNYAIGESTVQHHGTMLVIKLYCKRKLRDRYIGEVHASMNELYDIACACGGSAIWSFLVQSGSVKSQGALKFSFKFGDKILTGIRHYIKR
;
A
#
# COMPACT_ATOMS: atom_id res chain seq x y z
N MET A 1 -3.67 -14.67 14.64
CA MET A 1 -4.59 -14.56 13.50
C MET A 1 -3.82 -14.85 12.23
N LYS A 2 -4.49 -15.21 11.13
CA LYS A 2 -3.85 -15.45 9.83
C LYS A 2 -4.00 -14.18 8.97
N VAL A 3 -3.16 -13.17 9.14
CA VAL A 3 -3.44 -11.82 8.62
C VAL A 3 -2.68 -11.53 7.32
N TYR A 4 -3.34 -10.91 6.36
CA TYR A 4 -2.72 -10.36 5.16
C TYR A 4 -3.26 -8.96 4.87
N ALA A 5 -2.44 -8.15 4.20
CA ALA A 5 -2.77 -6.85 3.66
C ALA A 5 -3.12 -6.92 2.15
N ARG A 6 -4.11 -6.13 1.74
CA ARG A 6 -4.48 -5.80 0.36
C ARG A 6 -4.23 -4.31 0.16
N THR A 7 -3.42 -3.94 -0.82
CA THR A 7 -3.00 -2.56 -1.05
C THR A 7 -3.46 -2.10 -2.43
N SER A 8 -4.06 -0.93 -2.51
CA SER A 8 -4.45 -0.26 -3.76
C SER A 8 -4.06 1.21 -3.71
N ILE A 9 -3.86 1.82 -4.89
CA ILE A 9 -3.60 3.25 -5.04
C ILE A 9 -4.77 3.85 -5.82
N GLY A 10 -5.39 4.90 -5.29
CA GLY A 10 -6.66 5.42 -5.81
C GLY A 10 -7.81 4.42 -5.68
N ASN A 11 -8.78 4.53 -6.57
CA ASN A 11 -10.01 3.73 -6.55
C ASN A 11 -10.00 2.60 -7.59
N ASP A 12 -8.83 2.16 -8.07
CA ASP A 12 -8.74 1.07 -9.03
C ASP A 12 -8.47 -0.28 -8.34
N PRO A 13 -9.47 -1.17 -8.22
CA PRO A 13 -9.28 -2.49 -7.63
C PRO A 13 -8.44 -3.43 -8.52
N ASN A 14 -8.24 -3.13 -9.80
CA ASN A 14 -7.48 -4.00 -10.72
C ASN A 14 -5.97 -3.96 -10.45
N ILE A 15 -5.47 -2.89 -9.84
CA ILE A 15 -4.05 -2.75 -9.47
C ILE A 15 -3.77 -3.20 -8.03
N GLU A 16 -4.74 -3.83 -7.36
CA GLU A 16 -4.56 -4.31 -5.99
C GLU A 16 -3.42 -5.35 -5.89
N LYS A 17 -2.55 -5.18 -4.89
CA LYS A 17 -1.51 -6.16 -4.54
C LYS A 17 -1.75 -6.73 -3.16
N ARG A 18 -1.29 -7.96 -2.95
CA ARG A 18 -1.50 -8.69 -1.69
C ARG A 18 -0.18 -9.12 -1.08
N SER A 19 -0.10 -9.02 0.23
CA SER A 19 1.01 -9.60 1.00
C SER A 19 0.78 -11.10 1.24
N PRO A 20 1.83 -11.85 1.60
CA PRO A 20 1.68 -13.17 2.17
C PRO A 20 0.81 -13.16 3.43
N ILE A 21 0.31 -14.32 3.82
CA ILE A 21 -0.43 -14.48 5.08
C ILE A 21 0.57 -14.70 6.20
N ASP A 22 0.63 -13.78 7.16
CA ASP A 22 1.30 -14.04 8.44
C ASP A 22 0.49 -15.05 9.25
N ARG A 23 1.15 -16.11 9.71
CA ARG A 23 0.55 -17.18 10.52
C ARG A 23 0.99 -17.15 11.98
N HIS A 24 2.00 -16.34 12.33
CA HIS A 24 2.72 -16.46 13.59
C HIS A 24 2.58 -15.21 14.48
N GLY A 25 2.43 -14.02 13.90
CA GLY A 25 2.40 -12.74 14.63
C GLY A 25 1.21 -12.51 15.56
N LYS A 26 0.26 -13.46 15.63
CA LYS A 26 -0.93 -13.40 16.51
C LYS A 26 -1.76 -12.11 16.31
N THR A 27 -1.57 -11.12 17.18
CA THR A 27 -2.22 -9.79 17.18
C THR A 27 -1.33 -8.68 16.62
N ASN A 28 -0.05 -8.97 16.37
CA ASN A 28 0.93 -8.06 15.79
C ASN A 28 1.56 -8.70 14.52
N PRO A 29 0.81 -8.77 13.41
CA PRO A 29 1.28 -9.42 12.20
C PRO A 29 2.47 -8.67 11.58
N THR A 30 3.41 -9.41 11.00
CA THR A 30 4.55 -8.87 10.25
C THR A 30 4.71 -9.63 8.94
N TRP A 31 4.83 -8.90 7.83
CA TRP A 31 4.90 -9.50 6.49
C TRP A 31 6.29 -9.47 5.87
N ASN A 32 7.12 -8.48 6.20
CA ASN A 32 8.43 -8.25 5.57
C ASN A 32 8.38 -8.39 4.04
N TYR A 33 7.38 -7.73 3.43
CA TYR A 33 7.05 -7.88 2.02
C TYR A 33 6.91 -6.50 1.36
N SER A 34 7.51 -6.34 0.18
CA SER A 34 7.48 -5.09 -0.58
C SER A 34 6.54 -5.20 -1.78
N MET A 35 5.79 -4.13 -2.03
CA MET A 35 4.88 -4.00 -3.17
C MET A 35 5.33 -2.84 -4.05
N ASN A 36 5.74 -3.13 -5.28
CA ASN A 36 6.22 -2.12 -6.22
C ASN A 36 5.11 -1.69 -7.16
N TYR A 37 4.84 -0.40 -7.33
CA TYR A 37 3.86 0.13 -8.26
C TYR A 37 4.53 1.00 -9.32
N ALA A 38 4.14 0.84 -10.58
CA ALA A 38 4.39 1.84 -11.61
C ALA A 38 3.25 2.86 -11.54
N ILE A 39 3.56 4.10 -11.19
CA ILE A 39 2.59 5.19 -11.03
C ILE A 39 2.95 6.35 -11.95
N GLY A 40 1.95 7.08 -12.41
CA GLY A 40 2.16 8.33 -13.13
C GLY A 40 2.49 9.48 -12.18
N GLU A 41 3.11 10.54 -12.69
CA GLU A 41 3.44 11.73 -11.90
C GLU A 41 2.19 12.38 -11.27
N SER A 42 1.07 12.35 -12.00
CA SER A 42 -0.22 12.84 -11.51
C SER A 42 -0.70 12.13 -10.24
N THR A 43 -0.33 10.86 -10.03
CA THR A 43 -0.70 10.08 -8.82
C THR A 43 -0.16 10.71 -7.54
N VAL A 44 1.01 11.34 -7.58
CA VAL A 44 1.63 12.00 -6.41
C VAL A 44 1.39 13.52 -6.38
N GLN A 45 0.99 14.13 -7.49
CA GLN A 45 0.64 15.56 -7.55
C GLN A 45 -0.81 15.84 -7.13
N HIS A 46 -1.75 14.92 -7.39
CA HIS A 46 -3.15 15.11 -7.01
C HIS A 46 -3.40 14.80 -5.53
N HIS A 47 -3.83 15.82 -4.76
CA HIS A 47 -4.16 15.69 -3.33
C HIS A 47 -5.27 14.68 -3.00
N GLY A 48 -6.05 14.22 -3.98
CA GLY A 48 -7.14 13.25 -3.79
C GLY A 48 -6.72 11.78 -3.90
N THR A 49 -5.50 11.48 -4.35
CA THR A 49 -5.08 10.09 -4.57
C THR A 49 -4.60 9.46 -3.27
N MET A 50 -5.26 8.38 -2.85
CA MET A 50 -4.97 7.70 -1.59
C MET A 50 -4.30 6.33 -1.83
N LEU A 51 -3.27 6.03 -1.06
CA LEU A 51 -2.85 4.66 -0.78
C LEU A 51 -3.82 4.08 0.25
N VAL A 52 -4.50 2.99 -0.11
CA VAL A 52 -5.42 2.28 0.79
C VAL A 52 -4.84 0.90 1.08
N ILE A 53 -4.60 0.61 2.35
CA ILE A 53 -4.14 -0.71 2.80
C ILE A 53 -5.20 -1.32 3.70
N LYS A 54 -5.84 -2.38 3.24
CA LYS A 54 -6.88 -3.12 3.95
C LYS A 54 -6.33 -4.40 4.56
N LEU A 55 -6.65 -4.65 5.82
CA LEU A 55 -6.20 -5.81 6.58
C LEU A 55 -7.31 -6.85 6.69
N TYR A 56 -6.96 -8.11 6.42
CA TYR A 56 -7.89 -9.24 6.45
C TYR A 56 -7.30 -10.42 7.23
N CYS A 57 -8.16 -11.10 8.00
CA CYS A 57 -7.85 -12.37 8.65
C CYS A 57 -8.42 -13.52 7.82
N LYS A 58 -7.53 -14.37 7.29
CA LYS A 58 -7.88 -15.58 6.55
C LYS A 58 -8.68 -16.55 7.41
N ARG A 59 -9.84 -16.97 6.92
CA ARG A 59 -10.71 -17.99 7.54
C ARG A 59 -11.09 -19.05 6.52
N LYS A 60 -11.72 -20.14 6.98
CA LYS A 60 -12.16 -21.25 6.10
C LYS A 60 -13.25 -20.82 5.12
N LEU A 61 -14.25 -20.06 5.59
CA LEU A 61 -15.41 -19.66 4.78
C LEU A 61 -15.21 -18.30 4.12
N ARG A 62 -15.16 -17.23 4.92
CA ARG A 62 -14.98 -15.86 4.44
C ARG A 62 -13.94 -15.13 5.27
N ASP A 63 -12.99 -14.50 4.58
CA ASP A 63 -11.95 -13.70 5.20
C ASP A 63 -12.59 -12.54 5.97
N ARG A 64 -12.16 -12.37 7.22
CA ARG A 64 -12.68 -11.32 8.10
C ARG A 64 -11.93 -10.03 7.84
N TYR A 65 -12.63 -8.98 7.44
CA TYR A 65 -12.09 -7.62 7.44
C TYR A 65 -11.72 -7.20 8.87
N ILE A 66 -10.54 -6.59 9.01
CA ILE A 66 -10.01 -6.11 10.30
C ILE A 66 -10.09 -4.58 10.37
N GLY A 67 -9.71 -3.91 9.28
CA GLY A 67 -9.59 -2.46 9.21
C GLY A 67 -8.72 -2.05 8.03
N GLU A 68 -8.52 -0.75 7.87
CA GLU A 68 -7.75 -0.17 6.79
C GLU A 68 -7.02 1.10 7.22
N VAL A 69 -6.04 1.50 6.42
CA VAL A 69 -5.40 2.81 6.50
C VAL A 69 -5.52 3.52 5.17
N HIS A 70 -5.71 4.83 5.23
CA HIS A 70 -5.71 5.74 4.09
C HIS A 70 -4.55 6.71 4.28
N ALA A 71 -3.67 6.79 3.29
CA ALA A 71 -2.55 7.72 3.28
C ALA A 71 -2.54 8.50 1.95
N SER A 72 -2.38 9.82 2.01
CA SER A 72 -2.30 10.65 0.81
C SER A 72 -1.01 10.34 0.05
N MET A 73 -1.12 10.02 -1.24
CA MET A 73 0.06 9.77 -2.08
C MET A 73 0.97 11.00 -2.17
N ASN A 74 0.39 12.19 -2.19
CA ASN A 74 1.12 13.46 -2.18
C ASN A 74 1.90 13.65 -0.87
N GLU A 75 1.28 13.38 0.28
CA GLU A 75 1.94 13.49 1.59
C GLU A 75 3.08 12.46 1.72
N LEU A 76 2.84 11.21 1.31
CA LEU A 76 3.88 10.18 1.31
C LEU A 76 5.05 10.58 0.39
N TYR A 77 4.76 11.17 -0.77
CA TYR A 77 5.79 11.65 -1.69
C TYR A 77 6.63 12.79 -1.09
N ASP A 78 5.97 13.78 -0.48
CA ASP A 78 6.65 14.92 0.15
C ASP A 78 7.54 14.49 1.32
N ILE A 79 7.03 13.59 2.18
CA ILE A 79 7.80 13.00 3.27
C ILE A 79 9.02 12.24 2.72
N ALA A 80 8.83 11.41 1.69
CA ALA A 80 9.94 10.69 1.08
C ALA A 80 10.99 11.65 0.50
N CYS A 81 10.57 12.69 -0.21
CA CYS A 81 11.48 13.70 -0.77
C CYS A 81 12.30 14.39 0.32
N ALA A 82 11.67 14.79 1.42
CA ALA A 82 12.34 15.38 2.57
C ALA A 82 13.31 14.43 3.27
N CYS A 83 13.10 13.11 3.14
CA CYS A 83 13.91 12.06 3.78
C CYS A 83 14.87 11.32 2.82
N GLY A 84 15.25 11.93 1.68
CA GLY A 84 16.22 11.34 0.76
C GLY A 84 15.66 10.23 -0.15
N GLY A 85 14.36 10.29 -0.44
CA GLY A 85 13.65 9.41 -1.37
C GLY A 85 12.89 8.24 -0.72
N SER A 86 13.00 8.06 0.60
CA SER A 86 12.28 7.00 1.32
C SER A 86 11.99 7.38 2.77
N ALA A 87 10.94 6.81 3.35
CA ALA A 87 10.60 7.02 4.75
C ALA A 87 9.85 5.82 5.35
N ILE A 88 9.70 5.85 6.68
CA ILE A 88 8.91 4.89 7.46
C ILE A 88 7.82 5.68 8.18
N TRP A 89 6.58 5.21 8.11
CA TRP A 89 5.46 5.87 8.78
C TRP A 89 4.54 4.87 9.46
N SER A 90 3.76 5.36 10.43
CA SER A 90 2.81 4.58 11.20
C SER A 90 1.45 5.26 11.19
N PHE A 91 0.44 4.56 10.67
CA PHE A 91 -0.93 5.05 10.60
C PHE A 91 -1.84 4.25 11.52
N LEU A 92 -2.81 4.91 12.14
CA LEU A 92 -3.84 4.22 12.93
C LEU A 92 -4.79 3.47 12.00
N VAL A 93 -5.03 2.20 12.30
CA VAL A 93 -5.97 1.37 11.56
C VAL A 93 -7.39 1.81 11.90
N GLN A 94 -8.21 2.04 10.89
CA GLN A 94 -9.61 2.40 11.01
C GLN A 94 -10.50 1.21 10.67
N SER A 95 -11.60 1.02 11.39
CA SER A 95 -12.58 -0.03 11.08
C SER A 95 -13.99 0.54 11.21
N GLY A 96 -14.55 0.98 10.07
CA GLY A 96 -15.79 1.77 10.07
C GLY A 96 -15.55 3.16 10.68
N SER A 97 -16.55 3.75 11.34
CA SER A 97 -16.46 5.08 11.94
C SER A 97 -15.62 5.14 13.23
N VAL A 98 -15.08 4.01 13.70
CA VAL A 98 -14.32 3.91 14.94
C VAL A 98 -12.84 3.70 14.60
N LYS A 99 -11.97 4.57 15.12
CA LYS A 99 -10.52 4.35 15.12
C LYS A 99 -10.26 3.05 15.89
N SER A 100 -9.70 2.03 15.24
CA SER A 100 -9.34 0.80 15.93
C SER A 100 -8.11 1.05 16.82
N GLN A 101 -7.88 0.20 17.82
CA GLN A 101 -6.73 0.32 18.72
C GLN A 101 -5.39 -0.09 18.05
N GLY A 102 -5.39 -0.51 16.78
CA GLY A 102 -4.19 -0.97 16.08
C GLY A 102 -3.53 0.11 15.23
N ALA A 103 -2.22 -0.03 15.00
CA ALA A 103 -1.47 0.79 14.05
C ALA A 103 -0.79 -0.09 13.01
N LEU A 104 -0.66 0.42 11.78
CA LEU A 104 0.11 -0.19 10.71
C LEU A 104 1.34 0.66 10.44
N LYS A 105 2.52 0.07 10.65
CA LYS A 105 3.82 0.66 10.32
C LYS A 105 4.35 0.06 9.03
N PHE A 106 4.75 0.90 8.08
CA PHE A 106 5.36 0.45 6.82
C PHE A 106 6.38 1.47 6.32
N SER A 107 7.27 1.00 5.43
CA SER A 107 8.21 1.85 4.70
C SER A 107 7.75 2.06 3.26
N PHE A 108 8.14 3.19 2.67
CA PHE A 108 7.88 3.51 1.28
C PHE A 108 9.07 4.25 0.66
N LYS A 109 9.22 4.13 -0.65
CA LYS A 109 10.27 4.75 -1.46
C LYS A 109 9.67 5.24 -2.76
N PHE A 110 10.11 6.41 -3.21
CA PHE A 110 9.81 6.97 -4.53
C PHE A 110 11.12 7.21 -5.30
N GLY A 111 11.04 7.34 -6.63
CA GLY A 111 12.17 7.82 -7.44
C GLY A 111 12.87 6.80 -8.34
N ASP A 112 12.45 5.54 -8.34
CA ASP A 112 12.91 4.59 -9.38
C ASP A 112 12.14 4.87 -10.68
N LYS A 113 12.76 5.64 -11.60
CA LYS A 113 12.17 5.94 -12.92
C LYS A 113 12.10 4.66 -13.75
N ILE A 114 10.89 4.24 -14.10
CA ILE A 114 10.67 3.11 -15.02
C ILE A 114 10.70 3.68 -16.45
N LEU A 115 11.78 3.45 -17.18
CA LEU A 115 11.83 3.72 -18.62
C LEU A 115 11.03 2.63 -19.34
N THR A 116 9.78 2.91 -19.69
CA THR A 116 9.01 2.05 -20.61
C THR A 116 9.56 2.26 -22.02
N GLY A 117 10.52 1.41 -22.40
CA GLY A 117 11.03 1.36 -23.77
C GLY A 117 9.93 0.91 -24.74
N ILE A 118 9.28 1.85 -25.42
CA ILE A 118 8.43 1.56 -26.57
C ILE A 118 9.35 1.08 -27.70
N ARG A 119 9.50 -0.24 -27.85
CA ARG A 119 10.11 -0.83 -29.04
C ARG A 119 9.18 -0.58 -30.22
N HIS A 120 9.42 0.49 -30.96
CA HIS A 120 8.85 0.65 -32.30
C HIS A 120 9.46 -0.43 -33.21
N TYR A 121 8.68 -1.48 -33.51
CA TYR A 121 8.98 -2.36 -34.63
C TYR A 121 8.62 -1.63 -35.92
N ILE A 122 9.60 -1.00 -36.56
CA ILE A 122 9.48 -0.62 -37.97
C ILE A 122 9.68 -1.92 -38.77
N LYS A 123 8.60 -2.44 -39.35
CA LYS A 123 8.71 -3.42 -40.45
C LYS A 123 9.35 -2.68 -41.63
N ARG A 124 10.52 -3.15 -42.06
CA ARG A 124 11.06 -2.85 -43.39
C ARG A 124 10.22 -3.54 -44.45
#